data_AF-A0A497R5V9-F1
#
_entry.id   AF-A0A497R5V9-F1
#
_cell.length_a   1.000
_cell.length_b   1.000
_cell.length_c   1.000
_cell.angle_alpha   90.00
_cell.angle_beta   90.00
_cell.angle_gamma   90.00
#
_symmetry.space_group_name_H-M   'P 1'
#
loop_
_entity.id
_entity.type
_entity.pdbx_description
1 polymer ?
#
loop_
_entity_poly.entity_id
_entity_poly.type
_entity_poly.pdbx_seq_one_letter_code
_entity_poly.pdbx_strand_id
1 'polypeptide(L)' 'MDKVYLTWWQVDRAIFSLADSLREYKPDVIVGISRGGLIPGVRLSHILGDVEFKVIDVKFYKGIDERGE' A
#
# COMPACT_ATOMS: atom_id res chain seq x y z
N MET A 1 19.36 -3.73 -18.38
CA MET A 1 18.07 -4.44 -18.24
C MET A 1 17.61 -4.17 -16.81
N ASP A 2 17.06 -2.98 -16.58
CA ASP A 2 17.03 -2.33 -15.26
C ASP A 2 15.63 -2.28 -14.67
N LYS A 3 14.88 -3.38 -14.84
CA LYS A 3 13.52 -3.52 -14.33
C LYS A 3 13.49 -4.58 -13.23
N VAL A 4 12.82 -4.25 -12.13
CA VAL A 4 12.52 -5.19 -11.05
C VAL A 4 11.09 -5.69 -11.24
N TYR A 5 10.95 -7.00 -11.44
CA TYR A 5 9.65 -7.66 -11.54
C TYR A 5 9.35 -8.37 -10.24
N LEU A 6 8.34 -7.90 -9.51
CA LEU A 6 7.91 -8.52 -8.26
C LEU A 6 6.92 -9.64 -8.57
N THR A 7 7.21 -10.83 -8.06
CA THR A 7 6.24 -11.92 -8.01
C THR A 7 5.25 -11.67 -6.88
N TRP A 8 4.04 -12.25 -6.99
CA TRP A 8 3.05 -12.20 -5.91
C TRP A 8 3.59 -12.70 -4.57
N TRP A 9 4.45 -13.72 -4.58
CA TRP A 9 5.10 -14.22 -3.38
C TRP A 9 6.02 -13.19 -2.71
N GLN A 10 6.74 -12.39 -3.51
CA GLN A 10 7.58 -11.32 -2.96
C GLN A 10 6.74 -10.20 -2.35
N VAL A 11 5.63 -9.83 -3.01
CA VAL A 11 4.68 -8.84 -2.48
C VAL A 11 4.05 -9.34 -1.17
N ASP A 12 3.60 -10.59 -1.12
CA ASP A 12 3.00 -11.18 0.07
C ASP A 12 3.96 -11.23 1.25
N ARG A 13 5.21 -11.66 1.04
CA ARG A 13 6.22 -11.65 2.10
C ARG A 13 6.52 -10.23 2.62
N ALA A 14 6.56 -9.24 1.72
CA ALA A 14 6.74 -7.85 2.13
C ALA A 14 5.55 -7.37 2.98
N ILE A 15 4.31 -7.72 2.61
CA ILE A 15 3.11 -7.38 3.37
C ILE A 15 3.12 -8.06 4.75
N PHE A 16 3.49 -9.35 4.85
CA PHE A 16 3.58 -10.02 6.14
C PHE A 16 4.63 -9.39 7.05
N SER A 17 5.80 -9.02 6.51
CA SER A 17 6.84 -8.31 7.27
C SER A 17 6.35 -6.95 7.78
N LEU A 18 5.57 -6.22 6.99
CA LEU A 18 4.94 -4.97 7.42
C LEU A 18 3.90 -5.23 8.52
N ALA A 19 3.07 -6.26 8.37
CA ALA A 19 2.04 -6.60 9.35
C ALA A 19 2.66 -6.90 10.72
N ASP A 20 3.77 -7.65 10.77
CA ASP A 20 4.45 -7.95 12.04
C ASP A 20 4.95 -6.69 12.75
N SER A 21 5.45 -5.71 12.00
CA SER A 21 5.87 -4.42 12.55
C SER A 21 4.68 -3.57 13.02
N LEU A 22 3.53 -3.69 12.35
CA LEU A 22 2.33 -2.92 12.66
C LEU A 22 1.51 -3.50 13.83
N ARG A 23 1.71 -4.77 14.20
CA ARG A 23 1.02 -5.40 15.34
C ARG A 23 1.27 -4.67 16.66
N GLU A 24 2.47 -4.13 16.85
CA GLU A 24 2.80 -3.35 18.06
C GLU A 24 2.20 -1.94 17.99
N TYR A 25 2.15 -1.35 16.81
CA TYR A 25 1.56 -0.03 16.58
C TYR A 25 0.03 -0.02 16.76
N LYS A 26 -0.66 -1.11 16.38
CA LYS A 26 -2.12 -1.27 16.47
C LYS A 26 -2.89 -0.14 15.77
N PRO A 27 -2.82 -0.05 14.42
CA PRO A 27 -3.53 0.99 13.69
C PRO A 27 -5.05 0.83 13.83
N ASP A 28 -5.75 1.92 14.12
CA ASP A 28 -7.22 1.96 14.13
C ASP A 28 -7.82 2.06 12.71
N VAL A 29 -7.07 2.63 11.77
CA VAL A 29 -7.47 2.82 10.37
C VAL A 29 -6.27 2.66 9.45
N ILE A 30 -6.50 2.09 8.26
CA ILE A 30 -5.52 2.00 7.18
C ILE A 30 -5.99 2.88 6.03
N VAL A 31 -5.14 3.79 5.56
CA VAL A 31 -5.42 4.64 4.40
C VAL A 31 -4.54 4.20 3.23
N GLY A 32 -5.14 3.53 2.24
CA GLY A 32 -4.47 3.10 1.02
C GLY A 32 -4.34 4.24 0.02
N ILE A 33 -3.12 4.47 -0.47
CA ILE A 33 -2.85 5.44 -1.54
C ILE A 33 -3.11 4.78 -2.89
N SER A 34 -4.14 5.25 -3.60
CA SER A 34 -4.46 4.78 -4.93
C SER A 34 -3.35 5.16 -5.94
N ARG A 35 -2.99 4.29 -6.89
CA ARG A 35 -3.54 2.94 -7.14
C ARG A 35 -2.72 1.81 -6.48
N GLY A 36 -1.41 2.00 -6.33
CA GLY A 36 -0.49 0.94 -5.90
C GLY A 36 -0.69 0.47 -4.45
N GLY A 37 -1.16 1.35 -3.58
CA GLY A 37 -1.39 1.05 -2.16
C GLY A 37 -2.66 0.23 -1.89
N LEU A 38 -3.51 -0.01 -2.89
CA LEU A 38 -4.75 -0.77 -2.70
C LEU A 38 -4.48 -2.24 -2.36
N ILE A 39 -3.52 -2.87 -3.04
CA ILE A 39 -3.19 -4.28 -2.81
C ILE A 39 -2.61 -4.48 -1.40
N PRO A 40 -1.55 -3.75 -0.97
CA PRO A 40 -1.04 -3.88 0.40
C PRO A 40 -2.05 -3.44 1.45
N GLY A 41 -2.80 -2.35 1.20
CA GLY A 41 -3.76 -1.79 2.16
C GLY A 41 -4.89 -2.76 2.51
N VAL A 42 -5.54 -3.36 1.50
CA VAL A 42 -6.60 -4.36 1.70
C VAL A 42 -6.05 -5.60 2.41
N ARG A 43 -4.87 -6.08 2.00
CA ARG A 43 -4.24 -7.24 2.63
C ARG A 43 -3.91 -6.99 4.10
N LEU A 44 -3.35 -5.82 4.43
CA LEU A 44 -3.02 -5.45 5.81
C LEU A 44 -4.27 -5.30 6.68
N SER A 45 -5.37 -4.74 6.14
CA SER A 45 -6.67 -4.66 6.83
C SER A 45 -7.13 -6.04 7.30
N HIS A 46 -7.13 -7.04 6.41
CA HIS A 46 -7.49 -8.41 6.79
C HIS A 46 -6.50 -9.05 7.77
N ILE A 47 -5.19 -8.90 7.53
CA ILE A 47 -4.17 -9.55 8.39
C ILE A 47 -4.20 -9.01 9.83
N LEU A 48 -4.50 -7.72 10.00
CA LEU A 48 -4.51 -7.05 11.30
C LEU A 48 -5.87 -7.13 12.03
N GLY A 49 -6.81 -7.94 11.53
CA GLY A 49 -8.09 -8.18 12.18
C GLY A 49 -9.23 -7.29 11.68
N ASP A 50 -9.34 -7.15 10.36
CA ASP A 50 -10.37 -6.35 9.67
C ASP A 50 -10.41 -4.88 10.11
N VAL A 51 -9.23 -4.27 10.27
CA VAL A 51 -9.05 -2.84 10.54
C VAL A 51 -9.69 -2.01 9.42
N GLU A 52 -10.38 -0.92 9.77
CA GLU A 52 -11.07 -0.08 8.80
C GLU A 52 -10.13 0.39 7.68
N PHE A 53 -10.52 0.16 6.42
CA PHE A 53 -9.75 0.56 5.24
C PHE A 53 -10.40 1.73 4.51
N LYS A 54 -9.66 2.82 4.32
CA LYS A 54 -10.05 3.99 3.53
C LYS A 54 -9.08 4.18 2.37
N VAL A 55 -9.51 4.93 1.35
CA VAL A 55 -8.71 5.17 0.14
C VAL A 55 -8.57 6.66 -0.10
N ILE A 56 -7.37 7.09 -0.49
CA ILE A 56 -7.10 8.42 -1.04
C ILE A 56 -6.44 8.28 -2.41
N ASP A 57 -6.87 9.09 -3.38
CA ASP A 57 -6.22 9.18 -4.69
C ASP A 57 -5.32 10.42 -4.73
N VAL A 58 -4.07 10.23 -5.17
CA VAL A 58 -3.05 11.28 -5.19
C VAL A 58 -2.53 11.43 -6.62
N LYS A 59 -2.40 12.67 -7.07
CA LYS A 59 -1.84 13.01 -8.40
C LYS A 59 -0.69 13.98 -8.21
N PHE A 60 0.43 13.70 -8.87
CA PHE A 60 1.61 14.56 -8.87
C PHE A 60 1.60 15.43 -10.13
N TYR A 61 1.41 16.74 -9.92
CA TYR A 61 1.48 17.74 -11.00
C TYR A 61 2.87 18.37 -11.01
N LYS A 62 3.47 18.51 -12.19
CA LYS A 62 4.77 19.19 -12.36
C LYS A 62 4.60 20.67 -12.73
N GLY A 63 3.46 21.04 -13.32
CA GLY A 63 3.15 22.41 -13.72
C GLY A 63 1.79 22.49 -14.42
N ILE A 64 1.53 23.60 -15.10
CA ILE A 64 0.36 23.76 -15.98
C ILE A 64 0.53 22.76 -17.14
N ASP A 65 -0.44 21.86 -17.32
CA ASP A 65 -0.45 20.79 -18.32
C ASP A 65 0.67 19.72 -18.28
N GLU A 66 1.57 19.74 -17.29
CA GLU A 66 2.55 18.67 -17.09
C GLU A 66 2.12 17.72 -15.96
N ARG A 67 1.69 16.50 -16.34
CA ARG A 67 1.47 15.40 -15.38
C ARG A 67 2.80 14.69 -15.13
N GLY A 68 3.19 14.56 -13.86
CA GLY A 68 4.24 13.64 -13.46
C GLY A 68 3.71 12.21 -13.59
N GLU A 69 4.45 11.37 -14.30
CA GLU A 69 4.21 9.92 -14.35
C GLU A 69 4.46 9.27 -12.98
#